data_AF-A0A2A4ML53-F1
#
_entry.id   AF-A0A2A4ML53-F1
#
_cell.length_a   1.000
_cell.length_b   1.000
_cell.length_c   1.000
_cell.angle_alpha   90.00
_cell.angle_beta   90.00
_cell.angle_gamma   90.00
#
_symmetry.space_group_name_H-M   'P 1'
#
loop_
_entity.id
_entity.type
_entity.pdbx_description
1 polymer ?
#
loop_
_entity_poly.entity_id
_entity_poly.type
_entity_poly.pdbx_seq_one_letter_code
_entity_poly.pdbx_strand_id
1 'polypeptide(L)'
;MYRNTRFSELMKGLSRGAFDKVVLYHQADRYSKGFRCWDQLIVMVYAQLSGCRSLREIEVGFNAQTMHYYHLGSRAMKRSTLADAKSKRSAQLLYIYTCT
;
A
#
# COMPACT_ATOMS: atom_id res chain seq x y z
N MET A 1 15.57 16.51 6.48
CA MET A 1 14.44 17.45 6.56
C MET A 1 13.18 16.69 6.12
N TYR A 2 12.35 16.27 7.09
CA TYR A 2 11.16 15.45 6.84
C TYR A 2 10.06 16.34 6.25
N ARG A 3 9.82 16.24 4.95
CA ARG A 3 8.74 16.97 4.28
C ARG A 3 7.46 16.16 4.45
N ASN A 4 6.57 16.60 5.35
CA ASN A 4 5.24 16.02 5.51
C ASN A 4 4.52 16.09 4.15
N THR A 5 4.47 14.98 3.44
CA THR A 5 3.68 14.88 2.22
C THR A 5 2.21 14.80 2.65
N ARG A 6 1.26 15.35 1.89
CA ARG A 6 -0.17 15.18 2.20
C ARG A 6 -0.54 13.71 2.39
N PHE A 7 0.19 12.82 1.71
CA PHE A 7 0.16 11.38 1.89
C PHE A 7 0.60 10.93 3.30
N SER A 8 1.68 11.45 3.87
CA SER A 8 2.10 11.09 5.24
C SER A 8 1.08 11.54 6.29
N GLU A 9 0.39 12.67 6.10
CA GLU A 9 -0.70 13.08 7.00
C GLU A 9 -1.92 12.16 6.88
N LEU A 10 -2.32 11.77 5.67
CA LEU A 10 -3.39 10.78 5.47
C LEU A 10 -3.05 9.43 6.12
N MET A 11 -1.79 9.00 5.98
CA MET A 11 -1.31 7.77 6.61
C MET A 11 -1.25 7.85 8.14
N LYS A 12 -1.21 9.03 8.76
CA LYS A 12 -1.37 9.16 10.23
C LYS A 12 -2.79 8.85 10.68
N GLY A 13 -3.81 9.13 9.85
CA GLY A 13 -5.19 8.75 10.12
C GLY A 13 -5.41 7.24 10.07
N LEU A 14 -4.66 6.54 9.21
CA LEU A 14 -4.64 5.08 9.14
C LEU A 14 -3.72 4.50 10.22
N SER A 15 -4.30 4.12 11.36
CA SER A 15 -3.53 3.49 12.44
C SER A 15 -2.89 2.17 11.96
N ARG A 16 -1.57 2.20 11.77
CA ARG A 16 -0.76 1.02 11.42
C ARG A 16 -0.98 -0.12 12.40
N GLY A 17 -1.10 0.18 13.70
CA GLY A 17 -1.36 -0.84 14.73
C GLY A 17 -2.73 -1.49 14.60
N ALA A 18 -3.78 -0.75 14.20
CA ALA A 18 -5.10 -1.33 13.96
C ALA A 18 -5.10 -2.22 12.71
N PHE A 19 -4.42 -1.77 11.64
CA PHE A 19 -4.27 -2.55 10.41
C PHE A 19 -3.47 -3.83 10.65
N ASP A 20 -2.34 -3.76 11.35
CA ASP A 20 -1.50 -4.91 11.66
C ASP A 20 -2.26 -5.98 12.46
N LYS A 21 -3.15 -5.58 13.38
CA LYS A 21 -4.04 -6.52 14.10
C LYS A 21 -4.96 -7.29 13.16
N VAL A 22 -5.54 -6.63 12.16
CA VAL A 22 -6.42 -7.28 11.18
C VAL A 22 -5.63 -8.16 10.21
N VAL A 23 -4.47 -7.70 9.74
CA VAL A 23 -3.57 -8.52 8.93
C VAL A 23 -3.14 -9.78 9.69
N LEU A 24 -2.86 -9.65 10.99
CA LEU A 24 -2.51 -10.78 11.86
C LEU A 24 -3.70 -11.73 12.05
N TYR A 25 -4.89 -11.20 12.32
CA TYR A 25 -6.12 -11.98 12.49
C TYR A 25 -6.45 -12.81 11.25
N HIS A 26 -6.36 -12.21 10.06
CA HIS A 26 -6.59 -12.91 8.79
C HIS A 26 -5.37 -13.64 8.24
N GLN A 27 -4.21 -13.53 8.91
CA GLN A 27 -2.93 -14.07 8.47
C GLN A 27 -2.59 -13.72 7.01
N ALA A 28 -3.01 -12.53 6.57
CA ALA A 28 -2.97 -12.11 5.17
C ALA A 28 -1.54 -11.90 4.64
N ASP A 29 -0.55 -11.87 5.54
CA ASP A 29 0.88 -11.79 5.22
C ASP A 29 1.66 -13.10 5.40
N ARG A 30 1.02 -14.20 5.79
CA ARG A 30 1.68 -15.49 6.12
C ARG A 30 2.57 -16.05 5.00
N TYR A 31 2.27 -15.75 3.74
CA TYR A 31 3.06 -16.19 2.57
C TYR A 31 3.74 -15.05 1.81
N SER A 32 3.73 -13.84 2.37
CA SER A 32 4.27 -12.67 1.71
C SER A 32 5.79 -12.55 1.94
N LYS A 33 6.57 -12.72 0.86
CA LYS A 33 8.01 -12.49 0.87
C LYS A 33 8.30 -11.12 0.26
N GLY A 34 8.48 -10.11 1.09
CA GLY A 34 8.85 -8.76 0.67
C GLY A 34 7.67 -7.78 0.60
N PHE A 35 6.67 -8.04 -0.25
CA PHE A 35 5.52 -7.15 -0.44
C PHE A 35 4.36 -7.50 0.50
N ARG A 36 4.24 -6.77 1.60
CA ARG A 36 3.26 -7.02 2.68
C ARG A 36 1.92 -6.35 2.41
N CYS A 37 0.91 -6.65 3.23
CA CYS A 37 -0.40 -6.00 3.16
C CYS A 37 -0.29 -4.49 3.36
N TRP A 38 0.67 -4.04 4.17
CA TRP A 38 0.97 -2.62 4.36
C TRP A 38 1.46 -1.94 3.07
N ASP A 39 2.36 -2.59 2.33
CA ASP A 39 2.83 -2.09 1.03
C ASP A 39 1.68 -1.98 0.03
N GLN A 40 0.80 -3.00 0.03
CA GLN A 40 -0.37 -3.01 -0.83
C GLN A 40 -1.37 -1.90 -0.49
N LEU A 41 -1.60 -1.63 0.80
CA LEU A 41 -2.45 -0.52 1.25
C LEU A 41 -1.88 0.82 0.75
N ILE A 42 -0.60 1.07 0.99
CA ILE A 42 0.09 2.30 0.56
C ILE A 42 -0.05 2.49 -0.96
N VAL A 43 0.18 1.44 -1.74
CA VAL A 43 0.06 1.48 -3.21
C VAL A 43 -1.37 1.77 -3.66
N MET A 44 -2.37 1.19 -3.01
CA MET A 44 -3.78 1.40 -3.37
C MET A 44 -4.26 2.82 -3.02
N VAL A 45 -3.87 3.35 -1.86
CA VAL A 45 -4.17 4.74 -1.48
C VAL A 45 -3.48 5.70 -2.46
N TYR A 46 -2.21 5.44 -2.83
CA TYR A 46 -1.52 6.22 -3.86
C TYR A 46 -2.26 6.20 -5.20
N ALA A 47 -2.70 5.01 -5.65
CA ALA A 47 -3.40 4.85 -6.92
C ALA A 47 -4.72 5.62 -6.96
N GLN A 48 -5.50 5.59 -5.86
CA GLN A 48 -6.74 6.34 -5.73
C GLN A 48 -6.49 7.85 -5.78
N LEU A 49 -5.50 8.35 -5.03
CA LEU A 49 -5.18 9.78 -4.97
C LEU A 49 -4.58 10.31 -6.29
N SER A 50 -3.82 9.47 -6.99
CA SER A 50 -3.18 9.83 -8.25
C SER A 50 -4.08 9.60 -9.47
N GLY A 51 -5.27 9.03 -9.26
CA GLY A 51 -6.22 8.70 -10.33
C GLY A 51 -5.70 7.66 -11.31
N CYS A 52 -4.75 6.82 -10.90
CA CYS A 52 -4.16 5.80 -11.77
C CYS A 52 -5.22 4.76 -12.17
N ARG A 53 -5.32 4.47 -13.47
CA ARG A 53 -6.33 3.55 -14.02
C ARG A 53 -5.76 2.19 -14.40
N SER A 54 -4.44 2.04 -14.40
CA SER A 54 -3.75 0.80 -14.76
C SER A 54 -2.63 0.42 -13.79
N LEU A 55 -2.34 -0.87 -13.66
CA LEU A 55 -1.21 -1.35 -12.84
C LEU A 55 0.14 -0.78 -13.30
N ARG A 56 0.26 -0.44 -14.59
CA ARG A 56 1.46 0.17 -15.17
C ARG A 56 1.63 1.61 -14.71
N GLU A 57 0.56 2.42 -14.73
CA GLU A 57 0.59 3.79 -14.20
C GLU A 57 0.96 3.79 -12.72
N ILE A 58 0.40 2.86 -11.94
CA ILE A 58 0.72 2.71 -10.53
C ILE A 58 2.20 2.40 -10.35
N GLU A 59 2.75 1.40 -11.05
CA GLU A 59 4.17 1.03 -10.96
C GLU A 59 5.09 2.21 -11.31
N VAL A 60 4.85 2.88 -12.44
CA VAL A 60 5.68 3.99 -12.92
C VAL A 60 5.61 5.18 -11.96
N GLY A 61 4.40 5.59 -11.57
CA GLY A 61 4.20 6.74 -10.69
C GLY A 61 4.71 6.50 -9.27
N PHE A 62 4.47 5.30 -8.72
CA PHE A 62 4.93 4.93 -7.39
C PHE A 62 6.45 4.84 -7.33
N ASN A 63 7.09 4.21 -8.31
CA ASN A 63 8.55 4.07 -8.35
C ASN A 63 9.26 5.41 -8.63
N ALA A 64 8.61 6.35 -9.32
CA ALA A 64 9.15 7.70 -9.50
C ALA A 64 9.29 8.49 -8.18
N GLN A 65 8.61 8.06 -7.10
CA GLN A 65 8.60 8.72 -5.80
C GLN A 65 9.13 7.83 -4.66
N THR A 66 9.94 6.81 -4.99
CA THR A 66 10.42 5.79 -4.03
C THR A 66 11.04 6.37 -2.75
N MET A 67 11.74 7.50 -2.83
CA MET A 67 12.34 8.19 -1.67
C MET A 67 11.31 8.60 -0.60
N HIS A 68 10.10 8.99 -0.99
CA HIS A 68 9.04 9.37 -0.05
C HIS A 68 8.45 8.15 0.68
N TYR A 69 8.39 7.00 0.00
CA TYR A 69 7.79 5.78 0.55
C TYR A 69 8.76 4.98 1.42
N TYR A 70 10.07 5.16 1.24
CA TYR A 70 11.08 4.55 2.10
C TYR A 70 10.86 4.89 3.58
N HIS A 71 10.54 6.15 3.87
CA HIS A 71 10.25 6.62 5.23
C HIS A 71 8.89 6.14 5.78
N LEU A 72 8.01 5.60 4.93
CA LEU A 72 6.73 5.00 5.31
C LEU A 72 6.82 3.47 5.45
N GLY A 73 8.03 2.92 5.30
CA GLY A 73 8.30 1.49 5.40
C GLY A 73 7.97 0.70 4.15
N SER A 74 7.76 1.37 3.01
CA SER A 74 7.52 0.72 1.72
C SER A 74 8.71 0.90 0.77
N ARG A 75 8.73 0.14 -0.32
CA ARG A 75 9.86 0.05 -1.27
C ARG A 75 9.35 0.06 -2.71
N ALA A 76 10.26 0.29 -3.66
CA ALA A 76 9.95 0.14 -5.08
C ALA A 76 9.29 -1.22 -5.35
N MET A 77 8.28 -1.21 -6.21
CA MET A 77 7.40 -2.34 -6.44
C MET A 77 7.42 -2.72 -7.93
N LYS A 78 7.32 -4.02 -8.21
CA LYS A 78 7.16 -4.54 -9.57
C LYS A 78 5.69 -4.80 -9.87
N ARG A 79 5.23 -4.48 -11.07
CA ARG A 79 3.84 -4.70 -11.51
C ARG A 79 3.36 -6.14 -11.31
N SER A 80 4.22 -7.14 -11.56
CA SER A 80 3.90 -8.55 -11.32
C SER A 80 3.64 -8.84 -9.85
N THR A 81 4.41 -8.24 -8.93
CA THR A 81 4.20 -8.36 -7.49
C THR A 81 2.86 -7.75 -7.07
N LEU A 82 2.48 -6.59 -7.62
CA LEU A 82 1.17 -6.00 -7.35
C LEU A 82 0.02 -6.85 -7.93
N ALA A 83 0.18 -7.39 -9.14
CA ALA A 83 -0.80 -8.26 -9.76
C ALA A 83 -1.02 -9.54 -8.93
N ASP A 84 0.07 -10.20 -8.51
CA ASP A 84 0.04 -11.38 -7.64
C ASP A 84 -0.57 -11.07 -6.27
N ALA A 85 -0.28 -9.89 -5.72
CA ALA A 85 -0.85 -9.46 -4.45
C ALA A 85 -2.35 -9.19 -4.56
N LYS A 86 -2.83 -8.59 -5.66
CA LYS A 86 -4.27 -8.40 -5.92
C LYS A 86 -5.00 -9.71 -6.17
N SER A 87 -4.36 -10.73 -6.76
CA SER A 87 -4.99 -12.03 -7.01
C SER A 87 -5.05 -12.91 -5.76
N LYS A 88 -4.03 -12.85 -4.89
CA LYS A 88 -3.93 -13.67 -3.68
C LYS A 88 -4.64 -13.08 -2.46
N ARG A 89 -4.73 -11.75 -2.36
CA ARG A 89 -5.38 -11.08 -1.23
C ARG A 89 -6.71 -10.53 -1.70
N SER A 90 -7.81 -11.06 -1.14
CA SER A 90 -9.16 -10.57 -1.39
C SER A 90 -9.20 -9.05 -1.22
N ALA A 91 -9.68 -8.35 -2.25
CA ALA A 91 -9.81 -6.89 -2.25
C ALA A 91 -10.62 -6.37 -1.05
N GLN A 92 -11.48 -7.21 -0.44
CA GLN A 92 -12.28 -6.86 0.73
C GLN A 92 -11.45 -6.40 1.93
N LEU A 93 -10.25 -6.97 2.17
CA LEU A 93 -9.41 -6.54 3.29
C LEU A 93 -8.88 -5.10 3.13
N LEU A 94 -8.78 -4.61 1.89
CA LEU A 94 -8.33 -3.24 1.57
C LEU A 94 -9.49 -2.25 1.44
N TYR A 95 -10.64 -2.71 0.96
CA TYR A 95 -11.86 -1.89 0.85
C TYR A 95 -12.44 -1.52 2.22
N ILE A 96 -12.32 -2.37 3.25
CA ILE A 96 -12.80 -2.08 4.60
C ILE A 96 -12.13 -0.83 5.20
N TYR A 97 -10.90 -0.50 4.79
CA TYR A 97 -10.10 0.59 5.38
C TYR A 97 -9.97 1.84 4.50
N THR A 98 -10.46 1.81 3.26
CA THR A 98 -10.38 2.96 2.32
C THR A 98 -11.71 3.70 2.18
N CYS A 99 -12.74 3.29 2.92
CA CYS A 99 -14.10 3.86 2.87
C CYS A 99 -14.66 4.19 4.28
N THR A 100 -13.84 4.82 5.13
CA THR A 100 -14.29 5.50 6.36
C THR A 100 -13.69 6.88 6.37
#